data_AF-G4RP71-F1
#
_entry.id   AF-G4RP71-F1
#
_cell.length_a   1.000
_cell.length_b   1.000
_cell.length_c   1.000
_cell.angle_alpha   90.00
_cell.angle_beta   90.00
_cell.angle_gamma   90.00
#
_symmetry.space_group_name_H-M   'P 1'
#
loop_
_entity.id
_entity.type
_entity.pdbx_description
1 polymer ?
#
loop_
_entity_poly.entity_id
_entity_poly.type
_entity_poly.pdbx_seq_one_letter_code
_entity_poly.pdbx_strand_id
1 'polypeptide(L)'
;MEGFRPVKPHITLLKLRRPIETTVSARRFLATLGEVVILPSRSKPRFIALEAKPYSDFLSLRRALEVAVGGSLEERYIEFRPHATLYSVRLKRPSEDELEPALREAASLRGFSFEVREVHLVDTTGGEYKSLRSIKLA
;
A
#
# COMPACT_ATOMS: atom_id res chain seq x y z
N MET A 1 16.56 18.21 1.13
CA MET A 1 15.19 17.74 1.44
C MET A 1 15.25 16.80 2.62
N GLU A 2 15.50 17.34 3.81
CA GLU A 2 15.60 16.54 5.03
C GLU A 2 14.21 16.41 5.66
N GLY A 3 13.89 15.22 6.15
CA GLY A 3 12.68 14.97 6.93
C GLY A 3 11.60 14.13 6.25
N PHE A 4 11.24 14.42 5.00
CA PHE A 4 10.22 13.67 4.25
C PHE A 4 10.79 13.11 2.96
N ARG A 5 10.53 11.83 2.68
CA ARG A 5 10.96 11.17 1.45
C ARG A 5 9.74 10.68 0.68
N PRO A 6 9.49 11.17 -0.55
CA PRO A 6 8.49 10.57 -1.43
C PRO A 6 8.78 9.07 -1.58
N VAL A 7 7.72 8.26 -1.64
CA VAL A 7 7.82 6.84 -1.97
C VAL A 7 7.01 6.56 -3.22
N LYS A 8 7.37 5.50 -3.94
CA LYS A 8 6.58 5.03 -5.09
C LYS A 8 5.22 4.52 -4.57
N PRO A 9 4.09 5.16 -4.91
CA PRO A 9 2.80 4.76 -4.37
C PRO A 9 2.41 3.37 -4.86
N HIS A 10 2.00 2.52 -3.91
CA HIS A 10 1.49 1.18 -4.17
C HIS A 10 0.59 0.76 -2.99
N ILE A 11 -0.26 -0.22 -3.23
CA ILE A 11 -1.11 -0.83 -2.20
C ILE A 11 -0.61 -2.24 -1.97
N THR A 12 -0.04 -2.48 -0.79
CA THR A 12 0.47 -3.80 -0.42
C THR A 12 -0.69 -4.71 -0.06
N LEU A 13 -0.87 -5.79 -0.83
CA LEU A 13 -1.88 -6.81 -0.56
C LEU A 13 -1.36 -7.85 0.43
N LEU A 14 -0.13 -8.33 0.24
CA LEU A 14 0.51 -9.39 1.02
C LEU A 14 2.02 -9.19 1.09
N LYS A 15 2.65 -9.79 2.12
CA LYS A 15 4.10 -10.00 2.19
C LYS A 15 4.41 -11.49 2.18
N LEU A 16 5.36 -11.91 1.36
CA LEU A 16 5.73 -13.30 1.15
C LEU A 16 7.14 -13.56 1.66
N ARG A 17 7.35 -14.72 2.29
CA ARG A 17 8.69 -15.13 2.78
C ARG A 17 9.69 -15.40 1.67
N ARG A 18 9.19 -15.72 0.47
CA ARG A 18 9.96 -16.00 -0.73
C ARG A 18 9.10 -15.73 -1.98
N PRO A 19 9.70 -15.40 -3.13
CA PRO A 19 8.98 -15.30 -4.40
C PRO A 19 8.31 -16.63 -4.76
N ILE A 20 7.06 -16.56 -5.22
CA ILE A 20 6.28 -17.74 -5.62
C ILE A 20 5.55 -17.43 -6.92
N GLU A 21 5.50 -18.43 -7.79
CA GLU A 21 4.67 -18.42 -8.97
C GLU A 21 3.25 -18.82 -8.60
N THR A 22 2.29 -17.96 -8.93
CA THR A 22 0.89 -18.20 -8.65
C THR A 22 0.02 -17.54 -9.70
N THR A 23 -1.22 -18.00 -9.82
CA THR A 23 -2.28 -17.36 -10.60
C THR A 23 -3.46 -17.12 -9.69
N VAL A 24 -4.19 -16.03 -9.93
CA VAL A 24 -5.41 -15.72 -9.18
C VAL A 24 -6.49 -15.30 -10.15
N SER A 25 -7.70 -15.85 -9.96
CA SER A 25 -8.89 -15.36 -10.64
C SER A 25 -9.55 -14.32 -9.75
N ALA A 26 -9.43 -13.06 -10.12
CA ALA A 26 -10.09 -11.95 -9.46
C ALA A 26 -10.49 -10.91 -10.50
N ARG A 27 -11.65 -10.28 -10.26
CA ARG A 27 -12.20 -9.25 -11.14
C ARG A 27 -11.41 -7.94 -11.02
N ARG A 28 -11.37 -7.17 -12.10
CA ARG A 28 -11.02 -5.75 -12.05
C ARG A 28 -12.06 -4.99 -11.22
N PHE A 29 -11.62 -3.89 -10.62
CA PHE A 29 -12.50 -3.00 -9.87
C PHE A 29 -11.97 -1.57 -9.88
N LEU A 30 -12.87 -0.61 -9.70
CA LEU A 30 -12.51 0.79 -9.52
C LEU A 30 -12.11 1.01 -8.05
N ALA A 31 -10.92 1.54 -7.83
CA ALA A 31 -10.47 2.01 -6.53
C ALA A 31 -10.50 3.53 -6.46
N THR A 32 -10.62 4.07 -5.25
CA THR A 32 -10.58 5.52 -4.96
C THR A 32 -9.76 5.79 -3.71
N LEU A 33 -8.92 6.82 -3.76
CA LEU A 33 -8.14 7.28 -2.61
C LEU A 33 -9.03 8.08 -1.65
N GLY A 34 -9.03 7.68 -0.39
CA GLY A 34 -9.87 8.20 0.69
C GLY A 34 -9.17 9.22 1.57
N GLU A 35 -9.36 9.09 2.89
CA GLU A 35 -8.78 10.01 3.85
C GLU A 35 -7.27 9.84 3.99
N VAL A 36 -6.60 10.91 4.39
CA VAL A 36 -5.18 10.86 4.77
C VAL A 36 -5.03 10.15 6.10
N VAL A 37 -4.12 9.18 6.15
CA VAL A 37 -3.78 8.42 7.34
C VAL A 37 -2.29 8.55 7.65
N ILE A 38 -1.98 8.68 8.94
CA ILE A 38 -0.61 8.71 9.45
C ILE A 38 -0.33 7.36 10.11
N LEU A 39 0.72 6.68 9.67
CA LEU A 39 1.06 5.33 10.12
C LEU A 39 2.41 5.29 10.86
N PRO A 40 2.57 4.41 11.86
CA PRO A 40 1.51 3.60 12.48
C PRO A 40 0.53 4.43 13.33
N SER A 41 0.93 5.63 13.77
CA SER A 41 0.07 6.55 14.54
C SER A 41 0.54 8.00 14.39
N ARG A 42 -0.35 8.95 14.72
CA ARG A 42 0.00 10.39 14.79
C ARG A 42 1.11 10.70 15.79
N SER A 43 1.19 9.96 16.89
CA SER A 43 2.23 10.13 17.92
C SER A 43 3.60 9.58 17.53
N LYS A 44 3.67 8.72 16.51
CA LYS A 44 4.90 8.13 15.98
C LYS A 44 4.83 8.07 14.44
N PRO A 45 4.78 9.22 13.76
CA PRO A 45 4.59 9.26 12.32
C PRO A 45 5.82 8.67 11.61
N ARG A 46 5.58 7.63 10.83
CA ARG A 46 6.57 6.98 9.95
C ARG A 46 6.18 7.08 8.49
N PHE A 47 4.88 7.14 8.21
CA PHE A 47 4.36 7.26 6.85
C PHE A 47 3.13 8.15 6.82
N ILE A 48 2.96 8.85 5.70
CA ILE A 48 1.72 9.53 5.31
C ILE A 48 1.18 8.79 4.09
N ALA A 49 -0.06 8.35 4.18
CA ALA A 49 -0.72 7.54 3.17
C ALA A 49 -2.18 7.99 2.95
N LEU A 50 -2.80 7.48 1.89
CA LEU A 50 -4.23 7.61 1.66
C LEU A 50 -4.89 6.24 1.78
N GLU A 51 -6.05 6.17 2.44
CA GLU A 51 -6.87 4.95 2.41
C GLU A 51 -7.23 4.58 0.97
N ALA A 52 -7.32 3.30 0.66
CA ALA A 52 -7.80 2.83 -0.63
C ALA A 52 -9.16 2.14 -0.47
N LYS A 53 -10.16 2.62 -1.21
CA LYS A 53 -11.55 2.13 -1.20
C LYS A 53 -11.92 1.54 -2.57
N PRO A 54 -12.90 0.62 -2.66
CA PRO A 54 -13.65 0.03 -1.57
C PRO A 54 -12.85 -1.08 -0.86
N TYR A 55 -12.95 -1.09 0.48
CA TYR A 55 -12.25 -2.08 1.32
C TYR A 55 -12.57 -3.53 0.91
N SER A 56 -13.84 -3.80 0.57
CA SER A 56 -14.34 -5.13 0.22
C SER A 56 -13.65 -5.76 -0.99
N ASP A 57 -13.35 -4.97 -2.04
CA ASP A 57 -12.71 -5.51 -3.25
C ASP A 57 -11.23 -5.80 -2.99
N PHE A 58 -10.53 -4.91 -2.28
CA PHE A 58 -9.16 -5.17 -1.83
C PHE A 58 -9.08 -6.40 -0.92
N LEU A 59 -10.02 -6.56 0.02
CA LEU A 59 -10.07 -7.71 0.91
C LEU A 59 -10.35 -9.00 0.13
N SER A 60 -11.25 -8.97 -0.84
CA SER A 60 -11.56 -10.11 -1.70
C SER A 60 -10.35 -10.54 -2.52
N LEU A 61 -9.66 -9.57 -3.15
CA LEU A 61 -8.43 -9.82 -3.90
C LEU A 61 -7.32 -10.38 -2.99
N ARG A 62 -7.14 -9.80 -1.80
CA ARG A 62 -6.18 -10.29 -0.82
C ARG A 62 -6.45 -11.74 -0.44
N ARG A 63 -7.69 -12.09 -0.09
CA ARG A 63 -8.07 -13.46 0.28
C ARG A 63 -7.84 -14.47 -0.84
N ALA A 64 -8.18 -14.09 -2.08
CA ALA A 64 -7.93 -14.93 -3.25
C ALA A 64 -6.42 -15.19 -3.42
N LEU A 65 -5.59 -14.17 -3.22
CA LEU A 65 -4.13 -14.32 -3.23
C LEU A 65 -3.62 -15.16 -2.05
N GLU A 66 -4.14 -14.99 -0.84
CA GLU A 66 -3.76 -15.78 0.35
C GLU A 66 -3.96 -17.27 0.12
N VAL A 67 -5.11 -17.65 -0.46
CA VAL A 67 -5.38 -19.03 -0.86
C VAL A 67 -4.38 -19.50 -1.92
N ALA A 68 -4.10 -18.67 -2.91
CA ALA A 68 -3.24 -19.00 -4.05
C ALA A 68 -1.74 -19.10 -3.68
N VAL A 69 -1.26 -18.38 -2.67
CA VAL A 69 0.15 -18.44 -2.21
C VAL A 69 0.38 -19.45 -1.07
N GLY A 70 -0.69 -19.93 -0.44
CA GLY A 70 -0.65 -20.93 0.62
C GLY A 70 0.19 -20.52 1.84
N GLY A 71 0.96 -21.47 2.38
CA GLY A 71 1.73 -21.32 3.64
C GLY A 71 2.89 -20.32 3.63
N SER A 72 3.07 -19.56 2.55
CA SER A 72 4.25 -18.73 2.28
C SER A 72 4.14 -17.28 2.73
N LEU A 73 3.04 -16.94 3.42
CA LEU A 73 2.81 -15.64 4.02
C LEU A 73 3.80 -15.34 5.14
N GLU A 74 4.35 -14.12 5.13
CA GLU A 74 5.18 -13.60 6.21
C GLU A 74 4.32 -13.09 7.37
N GLU A 75 3.28 -12.30 7.09
CA GLU A 75 2.40 -11.68 8.08
C GLU A 75 1.00 -12.31 8.03
N ARG A 76 0.60 -13.02 9.11
CA ARG A 76 -0.72 -13.68 9.20
C ARG A 76 -1.77 -12.93 10.04
N TYR A 77 -1.36 -12.04 10.94
CA TYR A 77 -2.24 -11.51 12.01
C TYR A 77 -2.31 -9.98 12.11
N ILE A 78 -1.95 -9.26 11.05
CA ILE A 78 -2.07 -7.79 11.03
C ILE A 78 -3.41 -7.43 10.40
N GLU A 79 -4.15 -6.55 11.05
CA GLU A 79 -5.38 -5.98 10.50
C GLU A 79 -5.10 -5.37 9.12
N PHE A 80 -5.68 -5.97 8.07
CA PHE A 80 -5.51 -5.47 6.72
C PHE A 80 -6.25 -4.15 6.57
N ARG A 81 -5.51 -3.08 6.26
CA ARG A 81 -6.03 -1.75 5.95
C ARG A 81 -5.39 -1.29 4.63
N PRO A 82 -6.07 -1.41 3.48
CA PRO A 82 -5.50 -1.04 2.19
C PRO A 82 -5.25 0.47 2.14
N HIS A 83 -4.02 0.85 1.81
CA HIS A 83 -3.60 2.25 1.74
C HIS A 83 -2.48 2.41 0.71
N ALA A 84 -2.39 3.60 0.11
CA ALA A 84 -1.31 4.01 -0.76
C ALA A 84 -0.40 4.98 -0.01
N THR A 85 0.83 4.55 0.31
CA THR A 85 1.80 5.42 0.96
C THR A 85 2.38 6.42 -0.02
N LEU A 86 2.44 7.70 0.37
CA LEU A 86 3.00 8.78 -0.45
C LEU A 86 4.35 9.26 0.11
N TYR A 87 4.47 9.32 1.42
CA TYR A 87 5.66 9.83 2.09
C TYR A 87 6.14 8.91 3.21
N SER A 88 7.46 8.78 3.33
CA SER A 88 8.16 8.29 4.52
C SER A 88 8.64 9.48 5.37
N VAL A 89 8.30 9.46 6.65
CA VAL A 89 8.68 10.46 7.64
C VAL A 89 9.96 9.99 8.36
N ARG A 90 11.02 10.78 8.21
CA ARG A 90 12.36 10.54 8.79
C ARG A 90 12.67 11.44 9.99
N LEU A 91 11.80 12.40 10.27
CA LEU A 91 11.86 13.21 11.48
C LEU A 91 11.58 12.35 12.72
N LYS A 92 12.34 12.55 13.79
CA LYS A 92 12.20 11.74 15.02
C LYS A 92 10.88 12.05 15.75
N ARG A 93 10.48 13.32 15.79
CA ARG A 93 9.28 13.85 16.46
C ARG A 93 8.82 15.13 15.75
N PRO A 94 8.26 15.00 14.53
CA PRO A 94 7.80 16.19 13.80
C PRO A 94 6.64 16.86 14.53
N SER A 95 6.59 18.18 14.52
CA SER A 95 5.43 18.97 14.92
C SER A 95 4.30 18.86 13.88
N GLU A 96 3.10 19.32 14.24
CA GLU A 96 1.98 19.38 13.28
C GLU A 96 2.29 20.32 12.11
N ASP A 97 2.89 21.48 12.37
CA ASP A 97 3.31 22.43 11.34
C ASP A 97 4.33 21.83 10.36
N GLU A 98 5.22 20.96 10.85
CA GLU A 98 6.18 20.25 9.99
C GLU A 98 5.51 19.18 9.11
N LEU A 99 4.44 18.55 9.59
CA LEU A 99 3.67 17.55 8.83
C LEU A 99 2.73 18.19 7.80
N GLU A 100 2.20 19.37 8.11
CA GLU A 100 1.11 20.03 7.39
C GLU A 100 1.33 20.13 5.87
N PRO A 101 2.51 20.50 5.34
CA PRO A 101 2.71 20.57 3.89
C PRO A 101 2.48 19.23 3.19
N ALA A 102 3.05 18.14 3.75
CA ALA A 102 2.90 16.80 3.20
C ALA A 102 1.47 16.25 3.37
N LEU A 103 0.79 16.63 4.45
CA LEU A 103 -0.61 16.29 4.68
C LEU A 103 -1.54 16.98 3.68
N ARG A 104 -1.32 18.27 3.38
CA ARG A 104 -2.09 19.02 2.38
C ARG A 104 -1.92 18.45 0.99
N GLU A 105 -0.68 18.12 0.63
CA GLU A 105 -0.41 17.50 -0.67
C GLU A 105 -1.08 16.13 -0.77
N ALA A 106 -0.95 15.28 0.25
CA ALA A 106 -1.66 14.01 0.29
C ALA A 106 -3.19 14.20 0.15
N ALA A 107 -3.76 15.18 0.88
CA ALA A 107 -5.18 15.47 0.84
C ALA A 107 -5.67 15.93 -0.55
N SER A 108 -4.80 16.56 -1.35
CA SER A 108 -5.14 16.98 -2.71
C SER A 108 -5.46 15.82 -3.66
N LEU A 109 -5.00 14.61 -3.34
CA LEU A 109 -5.26 13.38 -4.11
C LEU A 109 -6.51 12.62 -3.64
N ARG A 110 -7.19 13.10 -2.59
CA ARG A 110 -8.44 12.51 -2.11
C ARG A 110 -9.50 12.55 -3.22
N GLY A 111 -10.23 11.43 -3.36
CA GLY A 111 -11.22 11.26 -4.42
C GLY A 111 -10.64 10.85 -5.77
N PHE A 112 -9.31 10.77 -5.90
CA PHE A 112 -8.70 10.23 -7.12
C PHE A 112 -9.07 8.76 -7.30
N SER A 113 -9.66 8.43 -8.45
CA SER A 113 -10.09 7.08 -8.80
C SER A 113 -9.22 6.47 -9.88
N PHE A 114 -8.98 5.17 -9.79
CA PHE A 114 -8.19 4.40 -10.74
C PHE A 114 -8.69 2.95 -10.83
N GLU A 115 -8.53 2.33 -12.00
CA GLU A 115 -8.87 0.92 -12.18
C GLU A 115 -7.73 0.03 -11.68
N VAL A 116 -8.06 -0.96 -10.85
CA VAL A 116 -7.15 -2.04 -10.47
C VAL A 116 -7.28 -3.16 -11.49
N ARG A 117 -6.29 -3.27 -12.38
CA ARG A 117 -6.28 -4.22 -13.50
C ARG A 117 -5.24 -5.34 -13.38
N GLU A 118 -4.26 -5.17 -12.50
CA GLU A 118 -3.15 -6.11 -12.37
C GLU A 118 -2.53 -6.04 -10.97
N VAL A 119 -1.94 -7.15 -10.55
CA VAL A 119 -1.16 -7.28 -9.31
C VAL A 119 0.27 -7.59 -9.68
N HIS A 120 1.22 -6.91 -9.03
CA HIS A 120 2.65 -7.13 -9.25
C HIS A 120 3.26 -7.87 -8.06
N LEU A 121 4.02 -8.92 -8.34
CA LEU A 121 4.98 -9.47 -7.40
C LEU A 121 6.25 -8.64 -7.48
N VAL A 122 6.58 -7.95 -6.39
CA VAL A 122 7.73 -7.05 -6.33
C VAL A 122 8.71 -7.57 -5.29
N ASP A 123 9.98 -7.64 -5.67
CA ASP A 123 11.08 -7.80 -4.73
C ASP A 123 11.47 -6.43 -4.19
N THR A 124 11.43 -6.29 -2.86
CA THR A 124 11.83 -5.07 -2.14
C THR A 124 13.14 -5.25 -1.37
N THR A 125 13.82 -6.39 -1.53
CA THR A 125 15.14 -6.62 -0.93
C THR A 125 16.17 -5.68 -1.55
N GLY A 126 17.15 -5.25 -0.75
CA GLY A 126 18.18 -4.30 -1.21
C GLY A 126 17.71 -2.84 -1.37
N GLY A 127 16.45 -2.52 -1.05
CA GLY A 127 15.94 -1.14 -1.05
C GLY A 127 15.41 -0.65 -2.40
N GLU A 128 15.41 -1.49 -3.43
CA GLU A 128 14.82 -1.19 -4.74
C GLU A 128 13.52 -1.95 -4.94
N TYR A 129 12.61 -1.40 -5.76
CA TYR A 129 11.36 -2.06 -6.14
C TYR A 129 11.53 -2.74 -7.49
N LYS A 130 11.94 -4.02 -7.48
CA LYS A 130 12.13 -4.81 -8.69
C LYS A 130 10.87 -5.62 -8.97
N SER A 131 10.14 -5.28 -10.03
CA SER A 131 9.00 -6.10 -10.47
C SER A 131 9.50 -7.43 -10.99
N LEU A 132 9.02 -8.53 -10.40
CA LEU A 132 9.37 -9.88 -10.80
C LEU A 132 8.36 -10.43 -11.81
N ARG A 133 7.06 -10.22 -11.54
CA ARG A 133 5.94 -10.75 -12.34
C ARG A 133 4.69 -9.90 -12.15
N SER A 134 3.77 -10.00 -13.09
CA SER A 134 2.43 -9.41 -12.98
C SER A 134 1.34 -10.45 -13.28
N ILE A 135 0.20 -10.32 -12.60
CA ILE A 135 -1.01 -11.11 -12.81
C ILE A 135 -2.10 -10.14 -13.25
N LYS A 136 -2.65 -10.34 -14.45
CA LYS A 136 -3.78 -9.56 -14.94
C LYS A 136 -5.07 -10.03 -14.28
N LEU A 137 -5.90 -9.07 -13.88
CA LEU A 137 -7.23 -9.32 -13.36
C LEU A 137 -8.24 -9.42 -14.50
N ALA A 138 -9.27 -10.25 -14.30
CA ALA A 138 -10.33 -10.53 -15.26
C ALA A 138 -11.28 -9.34 -15.40
#